data_AF-A0A2E9Y005-F1
#
_entry.id   AF-A0A2E9Y005-F1
#
_cell.length_a   1.000
_cell.length_b   1.000
_cell.length_c   1.000
_cell.angle_alpha   90.00
_cell.angle_beta   90.00
_cell.angle_gamma   90.00
#
_symmetry.space_group_name_H-M   'P 1'
#
loop_
_entity.id
_entity.type
_entity.pdbx_description
1 polymer ?
#
loop_
_entity_poly.entity_id
_entity_poly.type
_entity_poly.pdbx_seq_one_letter_code
_entity_poly.pdbx_strand_id
1 'polypeptide(L)'
;MLPSHSSSVHYEGEMVVVIGRKAHNVSTADAPEHIFSIAVGNNVSARDWRAGDLQWLRAKASDTFAPLGPVIVRGLNYADPRCRHDHQSYQPHHYPAPWQCRLYEDARANQRLESR
;
A
#
# COMPACT_ATOMS: atom_id res chain seq x y z
N MET A 1 -6.16 -6.56 -13.86
CA MET A 1 -7.50 -6.67 -14.45
C MET A 1 -8.51 -6.42 -13.33
N LEU A 2 -9.51 -5.55 -13.53
CA LEU A 2 -10.56 -5.35 -12.53
C LEU A 2 -11.67 -6.40 -12.70
N PRO A 3 -12.35 -6.79 -11.62
CA PRO A 3 -13.48 -7.71 -11.72
C PRO A 3 -14.61 -7.11 -12.56
N SER A 4 -15.13 -7.89 -13.52
CA SER A 4 -16.23 -7.49 -14.42
C SER A 4 -17.55 -7.20 -13.69
N HIS A 5 -17.70 -7.68 -12.46
CA HIS A 5 -18.95 -7.58 -11.68
C HIS A 5 -18.91 -6.47 -10.60
N SER A 6 -17.87 -5.63 -10.58
CA SER A 6 -17.83 -4.43 -9.72
C SER A 6 -17.99 -3.17 -10.57
N SER A 7 -18.87 -2.28 -10.15
CA SER A 7 -19.08 -0.98 -10.78
C SER A 7 -18.28 0.15 -10.14
N SER A 8 -17.65 -0.09 -8.97
CA SER A 8 -17.03 0.95 -8.16
C SER A 8 -15.76 0.44 -7.48
N VAL A 9 -14.64 0.43 -8.18
CA VAL A 9 -13.33 0.06 -7.63
C VAL A 9 -12.50 1.29 -7.29
N HIS A 10 -12.02 1.37 -6.05
CA HIS A 10 -11.23 2.47 -5.53
C HIS A 10 -9.83 2.01 -5.16
N TYR A 11 -8.87 2.92 -5.26
CA TYR A 11 -7.52 2.74 -4.73
C TYR A 11 -7.42 3.31 -3.32
N GLU A 12 -6.51 2.74 -2.53
CA GLU A 12 -6.19 3.18 -1.17
C GLU A 12 -4.68 2.98 -1.01
N GLY A 13 -3.88 4.02 -1.21
CA GLY A 13 -2.43 3.93 -1.07
C GLY A 13 -2.03 3.87 0.41
N GLU A 14 -1.30 2.82 0.80
CA GLU A 14 -0.99 2.52 2.20
C GLU A 14 0.52 2.32 2.40
N MET A 15 1.00 2.64 3.60
CA MET A 15 2.28 2.09 4.07
C MET A 15 2.05 0.65 4.53
N VAL A 16 2.89 -0.26 4.05
CA VAL A 16 2.85 -1.67 4.44
C VAL A 16 4.04 -1.97 5.33
N VAL A 17 3.78 -2.49 6.52
CA VAL A 17 4.82 -2.98 7.42
C VAL A 17 5.14 -4.43 7.08
N VAL A 18 6.42 -4.74 6.88
CA VAL A 18 6.90 -6.12 6.70
C VAL A 18 7.44 -6.62 8.03
N ILE A 19 6.83 -7.67 8.57
CA ILE A 19 7.22 -8.26 9.85
C ILE A 19 8.36 -9.25 9.64
N GLY A 20 9.44 -9.09 10.41
CA GLY A 20 10.65 -9.94 10.32
C GLY A 20 10.80 -10.97 11.43
N ARG A 21 10.05 -10.81 12.52
CA ARG A 21 10.10 -11.69 13.69
C ARG A 21 8.68 -12.05 14.10
N LYS A 22 8.47 -13.31 14.52
CA LYS A 22 7.21 -13.72 15.13
C LYS A 22 6.87 -12.76 16.28
N ALA A 23 5.62 -12.33 16.34
CA ALA A 23 5.12 -11.38 17.33
C ALA A 23 3.78 -11.89 17.85
N HIS A 24 3.60 -11.87 19.16
CA HIS A 24 2.34 -12.18 19.83
C HIS A 24 2.33 -11.45 21.17
N ASN A 25 1.30 -10.65 21.45
CA ASN A 25 1.21 -9.80 22.64
C ASN A 25 2.45 -8.92 22.90
N VAL A 26 3.06 -8.39 21.84
CA VAL A 26 4.22 -7.48 21.92
C VAL A 26 3.75 -6.10 22.38
N SER A 27 4.51 -5.46 23.27
CA SER A 27 4.20 -4.09 23.71
C SER A 27 4.36 -3.11 22.55
N THR A 28 3.71 -1.95 22.61
CA THR A 28 3.90 -0.89 21.60
C THR A 28 5.35 -0.40 21.57
N ALA A 29 6.04 -0.40 22.71
CA ALA A 29 7.45 0.00 22.81
C ALA A 29 8.40 -0.99 22.13
N ASP A 30 8.09 -2.30 22.19
CA ASP A 30 8.92 -3.35 21.61
C ASP A 30 8.56 -3.65 20.13
N ALA A 31 7.40 -3.19 19.65
CA ALA A 31 6.94 -3.41 18.28
C ALA A 31 7.97 -3.08 17.18
N PRO A 32 8.76 -1.98 17.26
CA PRO A 32 9.79 -1.67 16.26
C PRO A 32 10.83 -2.78 16.08
N GLU A 33 11.13 -3.58 17.11
CA GLU A 33 12.10 -4.67 17.03
C GLU A 33 11.64 -5.85 16.16
N HIS A 34 10.32 -5.94 15.90
CA HIS A 34 9.72 -6.97 15.08
C HIS A 34 9.55 -6.55 13.62
N ILE A 35 9.72 -5.26 13.30
CA ILE A 35 9.58 -4.71 11.96
C ILE A 35 10.87 -4.94 11.18
N PHE A 36 10.77 -5.64 10.05
CA PHE A 36 11.90 -5.86 9.13
C PHE A 36 12.16 -4.65 8.24
N SER A 37 11.08 -4.10 7.68
CA SER A 37 11.08 -3.04 6.68
C SER A 37 9.68 -2.45 6.53
N ILE A 38 9.57 -1.41 5.72
CA ILE A 38 8.30 -0.93 5.18
C ILE A 38 8.27 -1.00 3.66
N ALA A 39 7.08 -0.94 3.08
CA ALA A 39 6.83 -0.92 1.67
C ALA A 39 5.63 -0.03 1.37
N VAL A 40 5.34 0.12 0.09
CA VAL A 40 4.11 0.75 -0.40
C VAL A 40 3.17 -0.34 -0.86
N GLY A 41 1.90 -0.22 -0.50
CA GLY A 41 0.84 -1.08 -1.01
C GLY A 41 -0.36 -0.27 -1.49
N ASN A 42 -1.24 -0.93 -2.24
CA ASN A 42 -2.55 -0.40 -2.58
C ASN A 42 -3.63 -1.37 -2.07
N ASN A 43 -4.48 -0.92 -1.15
CA ASN A 43 -5.58 -1.69 -0.58
C ASN A 43 -6.86 -1.50 -1.40
N VAL A 44 -6.82 -2.03 -2.63
CA VAL A 44 -7.88 -1.84 -3.63
C VAL A 44 -9.22 -2.35 -3.11
N SER A 45 -10.28 -1.61 -3.41
CA SER A 45 -11.60 -1.84 -2.82
C SER A 45 -12.74 -1.73 -3.81
N ALA A 46 -13.49 -2.80 -4.01
CA ALA A 46 -14.80 -2.75 -4.67
C ALA A 46 -15.85 -2.25 -3.66
N ARG A 47 -16.24 -0.97 -3.77
CA ARG A 47 -17.09 -0.28 -2.79
C ARG A 47 -18.53 -0.76 -2.79
N ASP A 48 -19.02 -1.10 -3.98
CA ASP A 48 -20.32 -1.72 -4.19
C ASP A 48 -20.42 -3.08 -3.49
N TRP A 49 -19.39 -3.92 -3.63
CA TRP A 49 -19.34 -5.22 -2.95
C TRP A 49 -19.18 -5.07 -1.44
N ARG A 50 -18.35 -4.12 -1.00
CA ARG A 50 -18.15 -3.85 0.44
C ARG A 50 -19.45 -3.47 1.14
N ALA A 51 -20.35 -2.76 0.46
CA ALA A 51 -21.65 -2.35 1.00
C ALA A 51 -22.72 -3.46 0.90
N GLY A 52 -22.64 -4.33 -0.10
CA GLY A 52 -23.63 -5.38 -0.36
C GLY A 52 -23.35 -6.73 0.30
N ASP A 53 -22.09 -7.03 0.62
CA ASP A 53 -21.71 -8.33 1.17
C ASP A 53 -21.73 -8.35 2.70
N LEU A 54 -21.90 -9.56 3.28
CA LEU A 54 -21.81 -9.77 4.73
C LEU A 54 -20.44 -9.40 5.31
N GLN A 55 -19.36 -9.63 4.55
CA GLN A 55 -17.97 -9.36 4.93
C GLN A 55 -17.18 -8.82 3.74
N TRP A 56 -16.05 -8.16 3.99
CA TRP A 56 -15.30 -7.46 2.95
C TRP A 56 -14.36 -8.35 2.13
N LEU A 57 -14.38 -9.67 2.33
CA LEU A 57 -13.43 -10.59 1.71
C LEU A 57 -13.40 -10.42 0.19
N ARG A 58 -14.56 -10.50 -0.48
CA ARG A 58 -14.65 -10.33 -1.93
C ARG A 58 -14.24 -8.91 -2.37
N ALA A 59 -14.62 -7.90 -1.58
CA ALA A 59 -14.33 -6.50 -1.87
C ALA A 59 -12.85 -6.11 -1.75
N LYS A 60 -12.05 -6.88 -1.00
CA LYS A 60 -10.66 -6.54 -0.61
C LYS A 60 -9.62 -7.59 -1.03
N ALA A 61 -10.00 -8.85 -1.19
CA ALA A 61 -9.12 -9.98 -1.46
C ALA A 61 -9.33 -10.60 -2.85
N SER A 62 -9.99 -9.88 -3.76
CA SER A 62 -10.06 -10.29 -5.16
C SER A 62 -8.68 -10.26 -5.80
N ASP A 63 -8.48 -11.08 -6.83
CA ASP A 63 -7.22 -11.12 -7.55
C ASP A 63 -6.76 -9.73 -7.96
N THR A 64 -5.47 -9.45 -7.74
CA THR A 64 -4.80 -8.17 -8.00
C THR A 64 -5.14 -7.00 -7.07
N PHE A 65 -5.94 -7.18 -6.01
CA PHE A 65 -6.36 -6.08 -5.11
C PHE A 65 -5.35 -5.70 -4.02
N ALA A 66 -4.23 -6.42 -3.92
CA ALA A 66 -3.12 -6.09 -3.03
C ALA A 66 -1.78 -5.91 -3.77
N PRO A 67 -1.66 -4.95 -4.72
CA PRO A 67 -0.35 -4.60 -5.25
C PRO A 67 0.58 -4.15 -4.12
N LEU A 68 1.80 -4.68 -4.10
CA LEU A 68 2.84 -4.41 -3.11
C LEU A 68 4.16 -4.14 -3.84
N GLY A 69 4.90 -3.11 -3.41
CA GLY A 69 6.20 -2.76 -3.98
C GLY A 69 6.23 -1.35 -4.58
N PRO A 70 7.23 -1.02 -5.42
CA PRO A 70 8.19 -1.93 -6.07
C PRO A 70 9.35 -2.39 -5.18
N VAL A 71 9.57 -1.73 -4.03
CA VAL A 71 10.70 -2.01 -3.13
C VAL A 71 10.25 -2.11 -1.68
N ILE A 72 11.04 -2.83 -0.88
CA ILE A 72 10.99 -2.77 0.57
C ILE A 72 12.16 -1.92 1.06
N VAL A 73 11.92 -1.03 2.04
CA VAL A 73 12.91 -0.08 2.54
C VAL A 73 13.15 -0.33 4.04
N ARG A 74 14.43 -0.40 4.41
CA ARG A 74 14.88 -0.58 5.80
C ARG A 74 15.52 0.72 6.29
N GLY A 75 15.44 0.98 7.59
CA GLY A 75 16.10 2.13 8.22
C GLY A 75 15.31 3.44 8.16
N LEU A 76 14.12 3.46 7.55
CA LEU A 76 13.21 4.60 7.60
C LEU A 76 12.65 4.79 9.02
N ASN A 77 12.44 6.04 9.43
CA ASN A 77 11.68 6.33 10.64
C ASN A 77 10.21 5.94 10.44
N TYR A 78 9.77 4.88 11.11
CA TYR A 78 8.41 4.36 11.02
C TYR A 78 7.35 5.28 11.64
N ALA A 79 7.74 6.28 12.44
CA ALA A 79 6.83 7.20 13.12
C ALA A 79 6.37 8.39 12.24
N ASP A 80 7.08 8.70 11.16
CA ASP A 80 6.69 9.76 10.21
C ASP A 80 6.94 9.35 8.74
N PRO A 81 6.28 8.29 8.25
CA PRO A 81 6.40 7.87 6.87
C PRO A 81 5.54 8.74 5.96
N ARG A 82 6.12 9.27 4.88
CA ARG A 82 5.34 9.99 3.84
C ARG A 82 5.10 9.10 2.64
N CYS A 83 3.83 8.79 2.38
CA CYS A 83 3.35 8.14 1.17
C CYS A 83 2.53 9.14 0.35
N ARG A 84 2.89 9.35 -0.92
CA ARG A 84 2.14 10.22 -1.84
C ARG A 84 1.59 9.41 -2.99
N HIS A 85 0.32 9.63 -3.31
CA HIS A 85 -0.28 9.17 -4.56
C HIS A 85 -0.12 10.24 -5.62
N ASP A 86 0.40 9.88 -6.80
CA ASP A 86 0.37 10.76 -7.97
C ASP A 86 -0.79 10.37 -8.88
N HIS A 87 -1.67 11.32 -9.17
CA HIS A 87 -2.98 11.07 -9.78
C HIS A 87 -2.98 11.24 -11.31
N GLN A 88 -1.80 11.37 -11.94
CA GLN A 88 -1.69 11.79 -13.36
C GLN A 88 -2.25 10.81 -14.41
N SER A 89 -2.71 9.60 -14.05
CA SER A 89 -3.14 8.61 -15.06
C SER A 89 -4.24 7.65 -14.61
N TYR A 90 -5.31 8.13 -13.95
CA TYR A 90 -6.50 7.31 -13.74
C TYR A 90 -7.26 7.14 -15.07
N GLN A 91 -7.09 5.98 -15.71
CA GLN A 91 -7.90 5.54 -16.83
C GLN A 91 -8.80 4.40 -16.32
N PRO A 92 -10.14 4.55 -16.31
CA PRO A 92 -11.07 3.59 -15.69
C PRO A 92 -11.03 2.18 -16.28
N HIS A 93 -10.38 1.99 -17.44
CA HIS A 93 -10.31 0.71 -18.16
C HIS A 93 -8.94 0.02 -18.15
N HIS A 94 -7.88 0.65 -17.62
CA HIS A 94 -6.51 0.12 -17.67
C HIS A 94 -5.95 -0.18 -16.27
N TYR A 95 -6.55 -1.12 -15.54
CA TYR A 95 -5.97 -1.61 -14.29
C TYR A 95 -5.06 -2.84 -14.49
N PRO A 96 -3.83 -2.84 -13.94
CA PRO A 96 -3.27 -1.79 -13.09
C PRO A 96 -2.75 -0.60 -13.91
N ALA A 97 -3.20 0.61 -13.58
CA ALA A 97 -2.54 1.83 -14.03
C ALA A 97 -1.12 1.83 -13.44
N PRO A 98 -0.15 2.58 -13.99
CA PRO A 98 1.14 2.74 -13.33
C PRO A 98 0.94 3.48 -11.98
N TRP A 99 0.76 2.70 -10.91
CA TRP A 99 0.60 3.18 -9.54
C TRP A 99 1.96 3.67 -9.03
N GLN A 100 2.15 4.99 -8.97
CA GLN A 100 3.35 5.58 -8.38
C GLN A 100 3.04 6.08 -6.96
N CYS A 101 3.08 5.17 -5.99
CA CYS A 101 3.24 5.57 -4.59
C CYS A 101 4.72 5.44 -4.21
N ARG A 102 5.26 6.50 -3.61
CA ARG A 102 6.67 6.61 -3.21
C ARG A 102 6.77 6.86 -1.72
N LEU A 103 7.74 6.24 -1.07
CA LEU A 103 8.15 6.53 0.31
C LEU A 103 9.23 7.62 0.30
N TYR A 104 9.09 8.60 1.19
CA TYR A 104 10.05 9.69 1.32
C TYR A 104 10.55 9.84 2.75
N GLU A 105 11.82 10.19 2.86
CA GLU A 105 12.49 10.55 4.11
C GLU A 105 12.87 12.03 4.02
N ASP A 106 11.94 12.88 4.45
CA ASP A 106 11.99 14.35 4.31
C ASP A 106 12.04 14.94 2.86
N ALA A 107 11.43 16.11 2.65
CA ALA A 107 11.13 16.70 1.34
C ALA A 107 12.39 17.20 0.59
N ARG A 108 13.56 17.14 1.23
CA ARG A 108 14.86 17.52 0.66
C ARG A 108 15.70 16.34 0.16
N ALA A 109 15.38 15.10 0.54
CA ALA A 109 16.20 13.94 0.17
C ALA A 109 15.98 13.46 -1.29
N ASN A 110 14.90 13.93 -1.92
CA ASN A 110 14.45 13.40 -3.20
C ASN A 110 15.34 13.77 -4.41
N GLN A 111 16.30 14.68 -4.25
CA GLN A 111 17.29 14.97 -5.31
C GLN A 111 18.39 13.91 -5.43
N ARG A 112 18.53 12.98 -4.47
CA ARG A 112 19.69 12.06 -4.44
C ARG A 112 19.40 10.63 -4.90
N LEU A 113 18.16 10.18 -4.90
CA LEU A 113 17.83 8.78 -5.23
C LEU A 113 17.61 8.51 -6.72
N GLU A 114 17.52 9.55 -7.56
CA GLU A 114 17.34 9.43 -9.03
C GLU A 114 18.66 9.55 -9.82
N SER A 115 19.82 9.59 -9.15
CA SER A 115 21.14 9.85 -9.77
C SER A 115 22.16 8.70 -9.64
N ARG A 116 21.71 7.46 -9.45
CA ARG A 116 22.59 6.28 -9.43
C ARG A 116 22.01 5.11 -10.20
#